data_AF-A0A822FPP7-F1
#
_entry.id   AF-A0A822FPP7-F1
#
_cell.length_a   1.000
_cell.length_b   1.000
_cell.length_c   1.000
_cell.angle_alpha   90.00
_cell.angle_beta   90.00
_cell.angle_gamma   90.00
#
_symmetry.space_group_name_H-M   'P 1'
#
loop_
_entity.id
_entity.type
_entity.pdbx_description
1 polymer ?
#
loop_
_entity_poly.entity_id
_entity_poly.type
_entity_poly.pdbx_seq_one_letter_code
_entity_poly.pdbx_strand_id
1 'polypeptide(L)'
;MEKAKSVCVIPSSFGWSDLGTWNSAFDNLDKDYFGNAVASDSTIVIDATKCMVSAPKGKVVVLQGLDDFIIVDTKDALLICKKEKEQDIKQYVAEVKRNKGDKYL
;
A
#
# COMPACT_ATOMS: atom_id res chain seq x y z
N MET A 1 20.69 18.71 -5.25
CA MET A 1 21.71 18.63 -4.18
C MET A 1 23.11 18.37 -4.71
N GLU A 2 23.33 17.35 -5.56
CA GLU A 2 24.69 16.87 -5.91
C GLU A 2 25.63 17.87 -6.61
N LYS A 3 25.12 18.93 -7.25
CA LYS A 3 25.94 19.95 -7.94
C LYS A 3 25.96 21.31 -7.25
N ALA A 4 25.42 21.42 -6.03
CA ALA A 4 25.33 22.69 -5.31
C ALA A 4 26.62 22.96 -4.52
N LYS A 5 27.17 24.17 -4.63
CA LYS A 5 28.41 24.58 -3.93
C LYS A 5 28.19 24.88 -2.43
N SER A 6 26.96 25.12 -2.01
CA SER A 6 26.62 25.39 -0.61
C SER A 6 25.22 24.87 -0.32
N VAL A 7 25.10 24.04 0.72
CA VAL A 7 23.85 23.43 1.18
C VAL A 7 23.76 23.65 2.68
N CYS A 8 22.57 24.03 3.16
CA CYS A 8 22.26 24.12 4.58
C CYS A 8 21.09 23.17 4.87
N VAL A 9 21.14 22.48 6.01
CA VAL A 9 20.11 21.54 6.47
C VAL A 9 19.63 22.02 7.83
N ILE A 10 18.31 22.11 8.00
CA ILE A 10 17.69 22.41 9.29
C ILE A 10 17.10 21.10 9.84
N PRO A 11 17.55 20.62 11.00
CA PRO A 11 17.00 19.41 11.60
C PRO A 11 15.55 19.64 12.04
N SER A 12 14.67 18.68 11.75
CA SER A 12 13.29 18.66 12.22
C SER A 12 13.14 17.70 13.41
N SER A 13 12.28 18.08 14.37
CA SER A 13 11.91 17.24 15.52
C SER A 13 10.60 16.47 15.30
N PHE A 14 10.01 16.56 14.11
CA PHE A 14 8.80 15.84 13.73
C PHE A 14 9.12 14.68 12.79
N GLY A 15 8.34 13.61 12.86
CA GLY A 15 8.40 12.50 11.92
C GLY A 15 7.90 12.95 10.55
N TRP A 16 8.65 12.62 9.51
CA TRP A 16 8.25 12.83 8.13
C TRP A 16 8.49 11.53 7.35
N SER A 17 7.52 11.14 6.53
CA SER A 17 7.57 9.96 5.69
C SER A 17 7.25 10.38 4.26
N ASP A 18 8.15 10.07 3.33
CA ASP A 18 7.83 10.12 1.91
C ASP A 18 6.76 9.05 1.66
N LEU A 19 5.49 9.46 1.60
CA LEU A 19 4.36 8.61 1.24
C LEU A 19 4.43 8.20 -0.24
N GLY A 20 5.50 7.51 -0.62
CA GLY A 20 5.79 7.04 -1.97
C GLY A 20 5.84 5.51 -2.08
N THR A 21 5.66 4.80 -0.97
CA THR A 21 5.65 3.33 -0.89
C THR A 21 4.45 2.84 -0.09
N TRP A 22 3.92 1.68 -0.46
CA TRP A 22 2.89 0.97 0.32
C TRP A 22 3.41 0.53 1.68
N ASN A 23 4.72 0.22 1.82
CA ASN A 23 5.31 -0.02 3.13
C ASN A 23 5.23 1.22 4.02
N SER A 24 5.53 2.41 3.49
CA SER A 24 5.34 3.66 4.26
C SER A 24 3.87 3.86 4.64
N ALA A 25 2.94 3.58 3.73
CA ALA A 25 1.51 3.64 4.06
C ALA A 25 1.12 2.63 5.15
N PHE A 26 1.59 1.38 5.07
CA PHE A 26 1.40 0.35 6.08
C PHE A 26 1.97 0.77 7.44
N ASP A 27 3.17 1.37 7.48
CA ASP A 27 3.83 1.78 8.71
C ASP A 27 3.08 2.93 9.41
N ASN A 28 2.52 3.87 8.65
CA ASN A 28 1.81 5.03 9.17
C ASN A 28 0.33 4.77 9.51
N LEU A 29 -0.23 3.64 9.08
CA LEU A 29 -1.59 3.25 9.43
C LEU A 29 -1.64 2.56 10.80
N ASP A 30 -2.73 2.84 11.51
CA ASP A 30 -3.10 2.11 12.72
C ASP A 30 -3.28 0.63 12.38
N LYS A 31 -2.80 -0.22 13.29
CA LYS A 31 -2.81 -1.66 13.13
C LYS A 31 -3.74 -2.29 14.15
N ASP A 32 -4.44 -3.33 13.73
CA ASP A 32 -5.17 -4.19 14.65
C ASP A 32 -4.20 -5.06 15.50
N TYR A 33 -4.78 -5.89 16.37
CA TYR A 33 -4.02 -6.80 17.24
C TYR A 33 -3.14 -7.81 16.47
N PHE A 34 -3.48 -8.12 15.22
CA PHE A 34 -2.77 -9.06 14.34
C PHE A 34 -1.78 -8.36 13.40
N GLY A 35 -1.61 -7.04 13.56
CA GLY A 35 -0.70 -6.23 12.77
C GLY A 35 -1.24 -5.84 11.39
N ASN A 36 -2.54 -6.01 11.13
CA ASN A 36 -3.15 -5.59 9.87
C ASN A 36 -3.44 -4.09 9.88
N ALA A 37 -3.06 -3.41 8.80
CA ALA A 37 -3.39 -2.01 8.54
C ALA A 37 -4.60 -1.94 7.62
N VAL A 38 -5.76 -1.55 8.14
CA VAL A 38 -7.03 -1.58 7.41
C VAL A 38 -7.55 -0.16 7.19
N ALA A 39 -7.46 0.32 5.95
CA ALA A 39 -8.01 1.59 5.47
C ALA A 39 -9.35 1.36 4.74
N SER A 40 -10.34 0.82 5.46
CA SER A 40 -11.71 0.63 4.95
C SER A 40 -12.70 0.42 6.09
N ASP A 41 -13.94 0.90 5.92
CA ASP A 41 -14.97 0.85 6.97
C ASP A 41 -15.62 -0.55 7.12
N SER A 42 -15.33 -1.50 6.24
CA SER A 42 -16.08 -2.77 6.13
C SER A 42 -15.20 -3.94 5.72
N THR A 43 -14.06 -4.11 6.40
CA THR A 43 -13.18 -5.29 6.23
C THR A 43 -13.35 -6.26 7.39
N ILE A 44 -13.51 -7.54 7.07
CA ILE A 44 -13.55 -8.66 8.01
C ILE A 44 -12.27 -9.47 7.83
N VAL A 45 -11.50 -9.61 8.90
CA VAL A 45 -10.25 -10.36 8.91
C VAL A 45 -10.47 -11.66 9.70
N ILE A 46 -10.15 -12.80 9.09
CA ILE A 46 -10.28 -14.13 9.69
C ILE A 46 -8.95 -14.84 9.49
N ASP A 47 -8.17 -15.10 10.54
CA ASP A 47 -6.89 -15.83 10.38
C ASP A 47 -5.96 -15.18 9.32
N ALA A 48 -5.74 -13.87 9.45
CA ALA A 48 -4.84 -13.12 8.58
C ALA A 48 -4.04 -12.09 9.37
N THR A 49 -2.77 -11.92 9.00
CA THR A 49 -1.76 -11.18 9.77
C THR A 49 -0.94 -10.27 8.88
N LYS A 50 -0.52 -9.12 9.43
CA LYS A 50 0.41 -8.17 8.79
C LYS A 50 -0.02 -7.68 7.40
N CYS A 51 -1.30 -7.73 7.08
CA CYS A 51 -1.84 -7.32 5.80
C CYS A 51 -2.12 -5.82 5.75
N MET A 52 -1.95 -5.19 4.59
CA MET A 52 -2.44 -3.86 4.29
C MET A 52 -3.70 -3.97 3.43
N VAL A 53 -4.77 -3.30 3.81
CA VAL A 53 -6.06 -3.37 3.11
C VAL A 53 -6.55 -1.96 2.85
N SER A 54 -6.86 -1.66 1.60
CA SER A 54 -7.52 -0.41 1.20
C SER A 54 -8.66 -0.75 0.26
N ALA A 55 -9.87 -0.29 0.57
CA ALA A 55 -11.05 -0.55 -0.24
C ALA A 55 -12.01 0.65 -0.25
N PRO A 56 -12.76 0.86 -1.35
CA PRO A 56 -13.72 1.95 -1.44
C PRO A 56 -14.86 1.75 -0.43
N LYS A 57 -15.46 2.87 -0.01
CA LYS A 57 -16.61 2.86 0.90
C LYS A 57 -17.78 2.06 0.30
N GLY A 58 -18.49 1.35 1.17
CA GLY A 58 -19.67 0.55 0.79
C GLY A 58 -19.37 -0.83 0.21
N LYS A 59 -18.08 -1.22 0.11
CA LYS A 59 -17.69 -2.58 -0.25
C LYS A 59 -17.26 -3.36 0.99
N VAL A 60 -17.81 -4.57 1.14
CA VAL A 60 -17.38 -5.51 2.18
C VAL A 60 -16.21 -6.33 1.64
N VAL A 61 -15.11 -6.36 2.39
CA VAL A 61 -13.93 -7.18 2.08
C VAL A 61 -13.77 -8.23 3.16
N VAL A 62 -13.50 -9.48 2.77
CA VAL A 62 -13.24 -10.58 3.70
C VAL A 62 -11.88 -11.17 3.36
N LEU A 63 -11.01 -11.27 4.36
CA LEU A 63 -9.65 -11.79 4.22
C LEU A 63 -9.53 -13.03 5.08
N GLN A 64 -9.03 -14.12 4.50
CA GLN A 64 -8.75 -15.34 5.24
C GLN A 64 -7.46 -16.00 4.79
N GLY A 65 -6.64 -16.42 5.76
CA GLY A 65 -5.42 -17.20 5.52
C GLY A 65 -4.28 -16.41 4.86
N LEU A 66 -4.35 -15.07 4.88
CA LEU A 66 -3.32 -14.22 4.28
C LEU A 66 -2.33 -13.76 5.35
N ASP A 67 -1.03 -13.94 5.07
CA ASP A 67 0.05 -13.38 5.88
C ASP A 67 0.92 -12.48 4.99
N ASP A 68 1.08 -11.23 5.43
CA ASP A 68 1.97 -10.25 4.80
C ASP A 68 1.61 -9.89 3.34
N PHE A 69 0.33 -9.57 3.11
CA PHE A 69 -0.19 -9.13 1.80
C PHE A 69 -0.59 -7.66 1.76
N ILE A 70 -0.51 -7.06 0.57
CA ILE A 70 -1.11 -5.78 0.21
C ILE A 70 -2.36 -6.08 -0.64
N ILE A 71 -3.51 -5.58 -0.19
CA ILE A 71 -4.80 -5.68 -0.85
C ILE A 71 -5.31 -4.27 -1.10
N VAL A 72 -5.31 -3.83 -2.34
CA VAL A 72 -5.74 -2.48 -2.73
C VAL A 72 -6.81 -2.60 -3.79
N ASP A 73 -8.03 -2.27 -3.41
CA ASP A 73 -9.17 -2.18 -4.30
C ASP A 73 -9.41 -0.72 -4.67
N THR A 74 -9.38 -0.45 -5.96
CA THR A 74 -9.72 0.84 -6.55
C THR A 74 -11.00 0.69 -7.36
N LYS A 75 -11.47 1.79 -7.95
CA LYS A 75 -12.65 1.76 -8.82
C LYS A 75 -12.48 0.82 -10.02
N ASP A 76 -11.26 0.77 -10.58
CA ASP A 76 -11.02 0.15 -11.88
C ASP A 76 -10.19 -1.14 -11.79
N ALA A 77 -9.45 -1.35 -10.70
CA ALA A 77 -8.61 -2.52 -10.50
C ALA A 77 -8.49 -2.95 -9.03
N LEU A 78 -8.28 -4.25 -8.82
CA LEU A 78 -7.92 -4.86 -7.54
C LEU A 78 -6.49 -5.40 -7.64
N LEU A 79 -5.63 -4.97 -6.74
CA LEU A 79 -4.28 -5.50 -6.54
C LEU A 79 -4.25 -6.37 -5.29
N ILE A 80 -3.73 -7.59 -5.43
CA ILE A 80 -3.40 -8.48 -4.32
C ILE A 80 -1.98 -8.98 -4.57
N CYS A 81 -1.04 -8.59 -3.72
CA CYS A 81 0.34 -9.04 -3.83
C CYS A 81 0.98 -9.18 -2.45
N LYS A 82 2.06 -9.97 -2.36
CA LYS A 82 2.83 -10.01 -1.12
C LYS A 82 3.47 -8.66 -0.85
N LYS A 83 3.52 -8.26 0.43
CA LYS A 83 4.13 -7.01 0.87
C LYS A 83 5.63 -6.97 0.55
N GLU A 84 6.33 -8.09 0.66
CA GLU A 84 7.74 -8.21 0.26
C GLU A 84 8.00 -7.86 -1.23
N LYS A 85 6.97 -7.94 -2.08
CA LYS A 85 7.04 -7.70 -3.53
C LYS A 85 6.55 -6.31 -3.94
N GLU A 86 6.39 -5.41 -2.99
CA GLU A 86 5.87 -4.07 -3.25
C GLU A 86 6.64 -3.31 -4.36
N GLN A 87 7.97 -3.43 -4.39
CA GLN A 87 8.79 -2.75 -5.39
C GLN A 87 8.48 -3.18 -6.84
N ASP A 88 7.94 -4.39 -7.01
CA ASP A 88 7.57 -4.96 -8.30
C ASP A 88 6.21 -4.43 -8.81
N ILE A 89 5.44 -3.69 -8.01
CA ILE A 89 4.11 -3.16 -8.40
C ILE A 89 4.19 -2.32 -9.68
N LYS A 90 5.28 -1.57 -9.89
CA LYS A 90 5.50 -0.82 -11.15
C LYS A 90 5.54 -1.74 -12.38
N GLN A 91 6.07 -2.95 -12.22
CA GLN A 91 6.10 -3.95 -13.29
C GLN A 91 4.70 -4.52 -13.53
N TYR A 92 3.93 -4.77 -12.47
CA TYR A 92 2.54 -5.26 -12.58
C TYR A 92 1.65 -4.24 -13.32
N VAL A 93 1.81 -2.95 -13.01
CA VAL A 93 1.13 -1.86 -13.73
C VAL A 93 1.49 -1.84 -15.22
N ALA A 94 2.77 -2.04 -15.56
CA ALA A 94 3.21 -2.15 -16.95
C ALA A 94 2.62 -3.39 -17.66
N GLU A 95 2.48 -4.50 -16.94
CA GLU A 95 1.87 -5.72 -17.47
C GLU A 95 0.36 -5.55 -17.69
N VAL A 96 -0.35 -4.89 -16.78
CA VAL A 96 -1.76 -4.52 -16.97
C VAL A 96 -1.92 -3.63 -18.20
N LYS A 97 -1.06 -2.59 -18.36
CA LYS A 97 -1.05 -1.73 -19.56
C LYS A 97 -0.89 -2.54 -20.84
N ARG A 98 0.05 -3.48 -20.86
CA ARG A 98 0.33 -4.31 -22.04
C ARG A 98 -0.86 -5.21 -22.41
N ASN A 99 -1.55 -5.76 -21.43
CA ASN A 99 -2.62 -6.74 -21.65
C ASN A 99 -4.01 -6.12 -21.79
N LYS A 100 -4.24 -4.94 -21.20
CA LYS A 100 -5.57 -4.30 -21.07
C LYS A 100 -5.62 -2.86 -21.56
N GLY A 101 -4.51 -2.31 -22.04
CA GLY A 101 -4.40 -0.93 -22.51
C GLY A 101 -4.37 0.10 -21.39
N ASP A 102 -4.52 1.38 -21.74
CA ASP A 102 -4.29 2.50 -20.84
C ASP A 102 -5.44 2.79 -19.85
N LYS A 103 -6.50 1.97 -19.86
CA LYS A 103 -7.70 2.22 -19.04
C LYS A 103 -7.48 2.05 -17.53
N TYR A 104 -6.45 1.31 -17.13
CA TYR A 104 -6.23 0.86 -15.74
C TYR A 104 -4.95 1.43 -15.10
N LEU A 105 -4.50 2.59 -15.60
CA LEU A 105 -3.28 3.29 -15.19
C LEU A 105 -3.59 4.53 -14.34
#